data_AF-A0A3C1DL44-F1
#
_entry.id   AF-A0A3C1DL44-F1
#
_cell.length_a   1.000
_cell.length_b   1.000
_cell.length_c   1.000
_cell.angle_alpha   90.00
_cell.angle_beta   90.00
_cell.angle_gamma   90.00
#
_symmetry.space_group_name_H-M   'P 1'
#
loop_
_entity.id
_entity.type
_entity.pdbx_description
1 polymer ?
#
loop_
_entity_poly.entity_id
_entity_poly.type
_entity_poly.pdbx_seq_one_letter_code
_entity_poly.pdbx_strand_id
1 'polypeptide(L)'
;FCWPTAALEHEGKLGLVAPTYPSHFFFEHGSKNNDVLGIKGKEKEGKWFAASSLRNRFMDPRELGDWLNHIRMCVLLSRAVKKMHMMGLAHSDLSYKNVLVDPSKGFACVIDVDGLVVPGKYPPDVVGTPDFIAPEVVMTNHLAKGDPNRKLPRRETDQHALAVLIYMYLLYRHPLRGGKVHDVDDEQRDESLTMGEKALFVEHPTDRSNRIRVADAKPTELPWADTERMPYTITGPYLAPLFLQAFVTGLHEPGMRPSANDWETALVKTVDLIQPCQNPSCTQKWYVFDNSTKPRCPFCGTPHKGKLPILNLYSSRKEGQFRPDNHRLMVWTGQSLFLWHANNLIAPNERLTDSQKKRVGYFVLHNDIWWLVNEGLPDLTEINGASKTTVPIGNKVELKDGQQLLLAKGEGGRLVVVQMVES
;
A
#
# COMPACT_ATOMS: atom_id res chain seq x y z
N PHE A 1 15.23 -11.02 -10.72
CA PHE A 1 15.47 -12.46 -10.56
C PHE A 1 16.94 -12.66 -10.32
N CYS A 2 17.29 -13.36 -9.24
CA CYS A 2 18.66 -13.75 -8.94
C CYS A 2 19.02 -15.03 -9.69
N TRP A 3 18.88 -15.01 -11.02
CA TRP A 3 19.13 -16.18 -11.86
C TRP A 3 20.64 -16.40 -12.01
N PRO A 4 21.14 -17.65 -11.93
CA PRO A 4 22.54 -17.94 -12.16
C PRO A 4 23.04 -17.44 -13.52
N THR A 5 24.18 -16.77 -13.55
CA THR A 5 24.79 -16.18 -14.75
C THR A 5 26.03 -16.95 -15.23
N ALA A 6 26.66 -17.73 -14.36
CA ALA A 6 27.81 -18.56 -14.71
C ALA A 6 27.93 -19.78 -13.78
N ALA A 7 28.70 -20.77 -14.21
CA ALA A 7 29.21 -21.84 -13.37
C ALA A 7 30.73 -21.69 -13.26
N LEU A 8 31.30 -22.06 -12.12
CA LEU A 8 32.75 -22.07 -11.90
C LEU A 8 33.16 -23.35 -11.19
N GLU A 9 34.41 -23.76 -11.38
CA GLU A 9 35.02 -24.84 -10.61
C GLU A 9 36.13 -24.26 -9.76
N HIS A 10 36.12 -24.55 -8.46
CA HIS A 10 37.14 -24.11 -7.52
C HIS A 10 37.45 -25.24 -6.55
N GLU A 11 38.72 -25.67 -6.49
CA GLU A 11 39.20 -26.76 -5.62
C GLU A 11 38.38 -28.07 -5.78
N GLY A 12 38.03 -28.42 -7.02
CA GLY A 12 37.24 -29.61 -7.34
C GLY A 12 35.76 -29.51 -6.93
N LYS A 13 35.28 -28.31 -6.55
CA LYS A 13 33.86 -28.03 -6.29
C LYS A 13 33.26 -27.22 -7.42
N LEU A 14 32.09 -27.64 -7.88
CA LEU A 14 31.27 -26.88 -8.81
C LEU A 14 30.47 -25.82 -8.04
N GLY A 15 30.53 -24.57 -8.49
CA GLY A 15 29.77 -23.44 -7.95
C GLY A 15 28.97 -22.73 -9.03
N LEU A 16 27.93 -22.02 -8.62
CA LEU A 16 27.13 -21.15 -9.49
C LEU A 16 27.34 -19.69 -9.07
N VAL A 17 27.48 -18.80 -10.05
CA VAL A 17 27.47 -17.36 -9.85
C VAL A 17 26.06 -16.87 -10.09
N ALA A 18 25.47 -16.21 -9.09
CA ALA A 18 24.18 -15.55 -9.20
C ALA A 18 24.26 -14.16 -8.56
N PRO A 19 23.55 -13.15 -9.08
CA PRO A 19 23.50 -11.85 -8.44
C PRO A 19 22.78 -11.96 -7.09
N THR A 20 23.27 -11.27 -6.07
CA THR A 20 22.56 -11.16 -4.78
C THR A 20 21.39 -10.18 -4.90
N TYR A 21 20.49 -10.22 -3.92
CA TYR A 21 19.48 -9.17 -3.80
C TYR A 21 20.15 -7.79 -3.65
N PRO A 22 19.50 -6.71 -4.11
CA PRO A 22 19.96 -5.35 -3.85
C PRO A 22 20.21 -5.10 -2.35
N SER A 23 21.27 -4.37 -2.02
CA SER A 23 21.72 -4.15 -0.64
C SER A 23 20.67 -3.53 0.29
N HIS A 24 19.68 -2.82 -0.26
CA HIS A 24 18.59 -2.21 0.52
C HIS A 24 17.64 -3.23 1.16
N PHE A 25 17.60 -4.48 0.68
CA PHE A 25 16.86 -5.58 1.30
C PHE A 25 17.61 -6.25 2.47
N PHE A 26 18.76 -5.73 2.87
CA PHE A 26 19.49 -6.19 4.04
C PHE A 26 19.48 -5.11 5.13
N PHE A 27 19.48 -5.53 6.40
CA PHE A 27 19.52 -4.60 7.54
C PHE A 27 20.81 -3.79 7.53
N GLU A 28 20.68 -2.47 7.44
CA GLU A 28 21.82 -1.53 7.44
C GLU A 28 22.29 -1.21 8.86
N HIS A 29 21.33 -1.10 9.78
CA HIS A 29 21.53 -0.79 11.19
C HIS A 29 21.19 -1.97 12.11
N GLY A 30 20.29 -2.86 11.69
CA GLY A 30 19.88 -4.03 12.47
C GLY A 30 18.85 -3.71 13.55
N SER A 31 18.99 -4.36 14.70
CA SER A 31 18.09 -4.19 15.86
C SER A 31 18.53 -3.06 16.80
N LYS A 32 17.64 -2.67 17.72
CA LYS A 32 17.92 -1.65 18.76
C LYS A 32 19.09 -2.05 19.65
N ASN A 33 19.57 -1.08 20.43
CA ASN A 33 20.63 -1.27 21.43
C ASN A 33 21.92 -1.85 20.82
N ASN A 34 22.39 -1.22 19.74
CA ASN A 34 23.58 -1.63 19.00
C ASN A 34 23.48 -3.06 18.41
N ASP A 35 22.37 -3.33 17.72
CA ASP A 35 22.06 -4.62 17.09
C ASP A 35 22.12 -5.83 18.03
N VAL A 36 21.36 -5.76 19.13
CA VAL A 36 21.31 -6.84 20.15
C VAL A 36 20.93 -8.21 19.60
N LEU A 37 20.17 -8.28 18.50
CA LEU A 37 19.79 -9.52 17.83
C LEU A 37 20.81 -10.02 16.80
N GLY A 38 21.86 -9.25 16.48
CA GLY A 38 22.85 -9.62 15.47
C GLY A 38 22.23 -9.85 14.09
N ILE A 39 21.30 -8.98 13.68
CA ILE A 39 20.58 -9.09 12.39
C ILE A 39 21.09 -8.11 11.34
N LYS A 40 22.02 -7.21 11.68
CA LYS A 40 22.68 -6.35 10.70
C LYS A 40 23.34 -7.18 9.59
N GLY A 41 23.12 -6.78 8.34
CA GLY A 41 23.56 -7.49 7.14
C GLY A 41 22.74 -8.71 6.77
N LYS A 42 21.74 -9.12 7.56
CA LYS A 42 20.78 -10.17 7.19
C LYS A 42 19.63 -9.61 6.37
N GLU A 43 18.93 -10.48 5.66
CA GLU A 43 17.77 -10.12 4.85
C GLU A 43 16.63 -9.56 5.72
N LYS A 44 15.97 -8.54 5.19
CA LYS A 44 14.79 -7.88 5.77
C LYS A 44 13.55 -8.69 5.46
N GLU A 45 13.34 -9.78 6.20
CA GLU A 45 12.07 -10.51 6.19
C GLU A 45 10.92 -9.57 6.59
N GLY A 46 9.81 -9.62 5.86
CA GLY A 46 8.65 -8.76 6.07
C GLY A 46 8.06 -8.80 7.48
N LYS A 47 8.20 -9.93 8.18
CA LYS A 47 7.63 -10.16 9.52
C LYS A 47 8.04 -9.09 10.53
N TRP A 48 9.29 -8.66 10.49
CA TRP A 48 9.85 -7.64 11.39
C TRP A 48 9.10 -6.31 11.33
N PHE A 49 8.44 -6.04 10.21
CA PHE A 49 7.79 -4.76 9.92
C PHE A 49 6.26 -4.86 9.89
N ALA A 50 5.69 -6.06 9.92
CA ALA A 50 4.25 -6.32 9.79
C ALA A 50 3.50 -6.35 11.13
N ALA A 51 4.22 -6.41 12.27
CA ALA A 51 3.62 -6.48 13.61
C ALA A 51 4.18 -5.42 14.55
N SER A 52 3.30 -4.66 15.21
CA SER A 52 3.66 -3.56 16.12
C SER A 52 4.59 -4.00 17.25
N SER A 53 4.35 -5.17 17.84
CA SER A 53 5.18 -5.75 18.90
C SER A 53 6.64 -5.94 18.45
N LEU A 54 6.87 -6.52 17.26
CA LEU A 54 8.22 -6.74 16.74
C LEU A 54 8.93 -5.42 16.42
N ARG A 55 8.22 -4.52 15.73
CA ARG A 55 8.70 -3.17 15.40
C ARG A 55 9.15 -2.42 16.65
N ASN A 56 8.31 -2.40 17.69
CA ASN A 56 8.54 -1.60 18.88
C ASN A 56 9.60 -2.21 19.80
N ARG A 57 9.68 -3.54 19.89
CA ARG A 57 10.64 -4.22 20.76
C ARG A 57 12.05 -4.27 20.19
N PHE A 58 12.17 -4.57 18.90
CA PHE A 58 13.44 -5.05 18.36
C PHE A 58 14.06 -4.13 17.32
N MET A 59 13.28 -3.41 16.52
CA MET A 59 13.81 -2.76 15.32
C MET A 59 14.43 -1.38 15.57
N ASP A 60 15.63 -1.13 15.04
CA ASP A 60 16.23 0.21 15.06
C ASP A 60 15.28 1.21 14.36
N PRO A 61 14.98 2.39 14.94
CA PRO A 61 14.07 3.36 14.35
C PRO A 61 14.42 3.77 12.91
N ARG A 62 15.69 3.71 12.52
CA ARG A 62 16.14 4.04 11.15
C ARG A 62 15.72 2.98 10.12
N GLU A 63 15.45 1.75 10.56
CA GLU A 63 14.96 0.67 9.69
C GLU A 63 13.44 0.71 9.48
N LEU A 64 12.72 1.38 10.39
CA LEU A 64 11.26 1.28 10.45
C LEU A 64 10.55 1.99 9.30
N GLY A 65 11.18 2.98 8.66
CA GLY A 65 10.55 3.79 7.63
C GLY A 65 9.41 4.69 8.12
N ASP A 66 8.77 5.34 7.17
CA ASP A 66 7.60 6.19 7.39
C ASP A 66 6.37 5.65 6.66
N TRP A 67 5.20 6.24 6.88
CA TRP A 67 3.95 5.68 6.36
C TRP A 67 3.82 5.81 4.83
N LEU A 68 4.39 6.86 4.24
CA LEU A 68 4.48 7.01 2.78
C LEU A 68 5.27 5.84 2.16
N ASN A 69 6.39 5.48 2.77
CA ASN A 69 7.19 4.37 2.28
C ASN A 69 6.49 3.01 2.44
N HIS A 70 5.69 2.80 3.50
CA HIS A 70 4.88 1.56 3.61
C HIS A 70 3.80 1.50 2.53
N ILE A 71 3.17 2.64 2.19
CA ILE A 71 2.23 2.68 1.05
C ILE A 71 2.96 2.36 -0.26
N ARG A 72 4.16 2.92 -0.48
CA ARG A 72 4.98 2.62 -1.67
C ARG A 72 5.39 1.14 -1.75
N MET A 73 5.74 0.53 -0.62
CA MET A 73 5.97 -0.93 -0.55
C MET A 73 4.72 -1.70 -1.01
N CYS A 74 3.56 -1.33 -0.47
CA CYS A 74 2.30 -1.97 -0.85
C CYS A 74 2.02 -1.79 -2.36
N VAL A 75 2.32 -0.63 -2.96
CA VAL A 75 2.20 -0.42 -4.42
C VAL A 75 3.05 -1.43 -5.18
N LEU A 76 4.31 -1.62 -4.78
CA LEU A 76 5.22 -2.56 -5.44
C LEU A 76 4.76 -4.02 -5.28
N LEU A 77 4.28 -4.40 -4.10
CA LEU A 77 3.70 -5.73 -3.86
C LEU A 77 2.47 -5.96 -4.75
N SER A 78 1.51 -5.02 -4.77
CA SER A 78 0.32 -5.12 -5.63
C SER A 78 0.68 -5.21 -7.11
N ARG A 79 1.69 -4.48 -7.58
CA ARG A 79 2.19 -4.59 -8.97
C ARG A 79 2.77 -5.96 -9.28
N ALA A 80 3.58 -6.51 -8.37
CA ALA A 80 4.17 -7.84 -8.56
C ALA A 80 3.08 -8.92 -8.66
N VAL A 81 2.12 -8.92 -7.72
CA VAL A 81 1.01 -9.87 -7.71
C VAL A 81 0.10 -9.68 -8.92
N LYS A 82 -0.23 -8.44 -9.28
CA LYS A 82 -1.01 -8.13 -10.49
C LYS A 82 -0.34 -8.69 -11.73
N LYS A 83 0.96 -8.47 -11.91
CA LYS A 83 1.68 -8.97 -13.08
C LYS A 83 1.64 -10.50 -13.15
N MET A 84 1.85 -11.17 -12.03
CA MET A 84 1.73 -12.63 -11.92
C MET A 84 0.32 -13.11 -12.30
N HIS A 85 -0.71 -12.51 -11.72
CA HIS A 85 -2.11 -12.88 -11.97
C HIS A 85 -2.54 -12.62 -13.42
N MET A 86 -2.06 -11.54 -14.04
CA MET A 86 -2.30 -11.25 -15.46
C MET A 86 -1.67 -12.27 -16.40
N MET A 87 -0.63 -12.97 -15.96
CA MET A 87 -0.02 -14.08 -16.70
C MET A 87 -0.71 -15.43 -16.43
N GLY A 88 -1.81 -15.45 -15.66
CA GLY A 88 -2.52 -16.66 -15.28
C GLY A 88 -1.82 -17.47 -14.17
N LEU A 89 -0.88 -16.87 -13.45
CA LEU A 89 -0.10 -17.49 -12.40
C LEU A 89 -0.62 -17.08 -11.02
N ALA A 90 -0.45 -17.94 -10.02
CA ALA A 90 -0.66 -17.61 -8.60
C ALA A 90 0.56 -18.02 -7.77
N HIS A 91 0.86 -17.27 -6.72
CA HIS A 91 2.00 -17.52 -5.85
C HIS A 91 1.78 -18.73 -4.96
N SER A 92 0.55 -18.92 -4.46
CA SER A 92 0.14 -19.99 -3.53
C SER A 92 0.65 -19.91 -2.09
N ASP A 93 1.74 -19.18 -1.84
CA ASP A 93 2.30 -18.94 -0.50
C ASP A 93 2.73 -17.47 -0.31
N LEU A 94 1.91 -16.53 -0.78
CA LEU A 94 2.19 -15.12 -0.57
C LEU A 94 2.11 -14.78 0.93
N SER A 95 3.21 -14.36 1.54
CA SER A 95 3.28 -14.06 2.97
C SER A 95 4.40 -13.08 3.28
N TYR A 96 4.53 -12.66 4.56
CA TYR A 96 5.65 -11.82 4.97
C TYR A 96 7.01 -12.53 4.90
N LYS A 97 7.03 -13.87 4.72
CA LYS A 97 8.26 -14.66 4.55
C LYS A 97 8.73 -14.66 3.10
N ASN A 98 7.78 -14.62 2.17
CA ASN A 98 8.03 -14.68 0.73
C ASN A 98 8.02 -13.29 0.09
N VAL A 99 8.33 -12.27 0.89
CA VAL A 99 8.61 -10.91 0.42
C VAL A 99 9.82 -10.33 1.14
N LEU A 100 10.65 -9.62 0.37
CA LEU A 100 11.70 -8.75 0.91
C LEU A 100 11.20 -7.32 0.93
N VAL A 101 11.49 -6.59 2.00
CA VAL A 101 11.03 -5.21 2.17
C VAL A 101 12.12 -4.28 2.65
N ASP A 102 12.05 -3.01 2.24
CA ASP A 102 12.82 -1.92 2.81
C ASP A 102 11.90 -0.73 3.13
N PRO A 103 11.34 -0.67 4.34
CA PRO A 103 10.49 0.43 4.75
C PRO A 103 11.20 1.78 4.78
N SER A 104 12.52 1.81 4.96
CA SER A 104 13.29 3.05 5.00
C SER A 104 13.30 3.79 3.66
N LYS A 105 13.20 3.06 2.54
CA LYS A 105 13.22 3.61 1.17
C LYS A 105 11.94 3.34 0.38
N GLY A 106 11.04 2.51 0.91
CA GLY A 106 9.77 2.16 0.28
C GLY A 106 9.88 1.10 -0.82
N PHE A 107 10.87 0.20 -0.73
CA PHE A 107 11.04 -0.90 -1.70
C PHE A 107 10.42 -2.19 -1.18
N ALA A 108 9.88 -3.00 -2.09
CA ALA A 108 9.42 -4.34 -1.80
C ALA A 108 9.61 -5.25 -3.01
N CYS A 109 9.82 -6.54 -2.77
CA CYS A 109 9.98 -7.57 -3.79
C CYS A 109 9.30 -8.85 -3.35
N VAL A 110 8.56 -9.49 -4.25
CA VAL A 110 8.06 -10.86 -4.07
C VAL A 110 9.17 -11.84 -4.44
N ILE A 111 9.44 -12.79 -3.57
CA ILE A 111 10.45 -13.85 -3.76
C ILE A 111 9.74 -15.21 -3.79
N ASP A 112 10.50 -16.31 -3.86
CA ASP A 112 9.96 -17.67 -3.80
C ASP A 112 8.91 -17.96 -4.90
N VAL A 113 9.31 -17.67 -6.13
CA VAL A 113 8.46 -17.74 -7.35
C VAL A 113 8.79 -18.95 -8.22
N ASP A 114 9.32 -20.01 -7.62
CA ASP A 114 9.56 -21.32 -8.25
C ASP A 114 8.34 -22.24 -8.12
N GLY A 115 7.59 -22.16 -7.02
CA GLY A 115 6.35 -22.91 -6.75
C GLY A 115 5.06 -22.29 -7.30
N LEU A 116 5.11 -21.55 -8.42
CA LEU A 116 3.92 -20.87 -8.95
C LEU A 116 2.86 -21.85 -9.44
N VAL A 117 1.62 -21.61 -9.03
CA VAL A 117 0.45 -22.39 -9.45
C VAL A 117 -0.01 -21.94 -10.83
N VAL A 118 -0.23 -22.93 -11.69
CA VAL A 118 -0.82 -22.75 -13.01
C VAL A 118 -2.10 -23.60 -13.08
N PRO A 119 -3.28 -22.98 -13.20
CA PRO A 119 -4.55 -23.70 -13.26
C PRO A 119 -4.53 -24.84 -14.28
N GLY A 120 -4.81 -26.06 -13.83
CA GLY A 120 -4.86 -27.26 -14.67
C GLY A 120 -3.50 -27.81 -15.15
N LYS A 121 -2.37 -27.20 -14.76
CA LYS A 121 -1.03 -27.65 -15.19
C LYS A 121 -0.07 -27.90 -14.03
N TYR A 122 0.07 -26.96 -13.11
CA TYR A 122 0.97 -27.06 -11.96
C TYR A 122 0.16 -26.79 -10.68
N PRO A 123 -0.16 -27.83 -9.89
CA PRO A 123 -0.89 -27.67 -8.64
C PRO A 123 0.02 -27.06 -7.55
N PRO A 124 -0.55 -26.51 -6.46
CA PRO A 124 0.25 -26.04 -5.34
C PRO A 124 0.96 -27.17 -4.61
N ASP A 125 2.20 -26.91 -4.22
CA ASP A 125 3.03 -27.83 -3.43
C ASP A 125 2.83 -27.63 -1.92
N VAL A 126 2.44 -26.42 -1.50
CA VAL A 126 2.20 -26.05 -0.11
C VAL A 126 0.77 -25.58 0.12
N VAL A 127 0.31 -25.62 1.37
CA VAL A 127 -1.00 -25.06 1.78
C VAL A 127 -0.92 -23.54 1.98
N GLY A 128 0.27 -23.04 2.35
CA GLY A 128 0.58 -21.64 2.62
C GLY A 128 1.14 -21.43 4.03
N THR A 129 1.63 -20.22 4.27
CA THR A 129 2.19 -19.77 5.54
C THR A 129 1.06 -19.43 6.51
N PRO A 130 1.09 -19.90 7.78
CA PRO A 130 0.14 -19.51 8.81
C PRO A 130 -0.08 -17.98 8.87
N ASP A 131 -1.28 -17.55 9.26
CA ASP A 131 -1.81 -16.18 9.15
C ASP A 131 -2.23 -15.73 7.74
N PHE A 132 -1.67 -16.30 6.65
CA PHE A 132 -2.00 -15.87 5.27
C PHE A 132 -2.89 -16.85 4.50
N ILE A 133 -3.08 -18.06 5.03
CA ILE A 133 -3.92 -19.07 4.42
C ILE A 133 -5.36 -18.56 4.41
N ALA A 134 -5.98 -18.54 3.23
CA ALA A 134 -7.34 -18.06 3.06
C ALA A 134 -8.37 -18.99 3.76
N PRO A 135 -9.50 -18.45 4.27
CA PRO A 135 -10.44 -19.22 5.08
C PRO A 135 -10.93 -20.51 4.44
N GLU A 136 -11.23 -20.49 3.14
CA GLU A 136 -11.73 -21.66 2.41
C GLU A 136 -10.70 -22.81 2.35
N VAL A 137 -9.41 -22.49 2.39
CA VAL A 137 -8.32 -23.47 2.41
C VAL A 137 -8.15 -24.03 3.83
N VAL A 138 -8.22 -23.19 4.87
CA VAL A 138 -8.18 -23.63 6.28
C VAL A 138 -9.34 -24.60 6.57
N MET A 139 -10.56 -24.24 6.17
CA MET A 139 -11.78 -25.04 6.40
C MET A 139 -11.67 -26.46 5.86
N THR A 140 -10.93 -26.66 4.76
CA THR A 140 -10.81 -27.95 4.09
C THR A 140 -9.46 -28.61 4.30
N ASN A 141 -8.62 -28.06 5.19
CA ASN A 141 -7.25 -28.54 5.40
C ASN A 141 -7.16 -29.97 5.97
N HIS A 142 -8.23 -30.44 6.61
CA HIS A 142 -8.34 -31.81 7.12
C HIS A 142 -8.64 -32.85 6.02
N LEU A 143 -9.11 -32.43 4.84
CA LEU A 143 -9.41 -33.33 3.72
C LEU A 143 -8.13 -33.74 2.98
N ALA A 144 -8.12 -34.94 2.38
CA ALA A 144 -7.00 -35.39 1.56
C ALA A 144 -6.80 -34.49 0.32
N LYS A 145 -5.55 -34.37 -0.19
CA LYS A 145 -5.22 -33.49 -1.33
C LYS A 145 -6.04 -33.82 -2.60
N GLY A 146 -6.40 -35.08 -2.81
CA GLY A 146 -7.20 -35.54 -3.95
C GLY A 146 -8.72 -35.48 -3.73
N ASP A 147 -9.18 -35.03 -2.56
CA ASP A 147 -10.62 -34.92 -2.29
C ASP A 147 -11.23 -33.80 -3.16
N PRO A 148 -12.35 -34.04 -3.87
CA PRO A 148 -12.97 -33.04 -4.74
C PRO A 148 -13.45 -31.79 -3.99
N ASN A 149 -13.68 -31.88 -2.68
CA ASN A 149 -14.07 -30.76 -1.83
C ASN A 149 -12.86 -29.99 -1.26
N ARG A 150 -11.65 -30.53 -1.36
CA ARG A 150 -10.43 -29.85 -0.91
C ARG A 150 -10.22 -28.56 -1.68
N LYS A 151 -10.17 -27.43 -0.97
CA LYS A 151 -9.78 -26.15 -1.57
C LYS A 151 -8.27 -26.03 -1.49
N LEU A 152 -7.67 -25.73 -2.63
CA LEU A 152 -6.23 -25.57 -2.78
C LEU A 152 -5.90 -24.10 -3.10
N PRO A 153 -4.68 -23.65 -2.76
CA PRO A 153 -4.22 -22.32 -3.15
C PRO A 153 -4.39 -22.03 -4.64
N ARG A 154 -4.82 -20.80 -4.93
CA ARG A 154 -5.14 -20.29 -6.26
C ARG A 154 -5.06 -18.76 -6.28
N ARG A 155 -5.37 -18.14 -7.41
CA ARG A 155 -5.37 -16.68 -7.56
C ARG A 155 -6.19 -15.96 -6.48
N GLU A 156 -7.38 -16.47 -6.16
CA GLU A 156 -8.26 -15.85 -5.16
C GLU A 156 -7.70 -15.96 -3.73
N THR A 157 -6.87 -16.97 -3.43
CA THR A 157 -6.20 -17.08 -2.12
C THR A 157 -5.03 -16.09 -2.02
N ASP A 158 -4.31 -15.85 -3.12
CA ASP A 158 -3.32 -14.75 -3.16
C ASP A 158 -3.97 -13.39 -2.94
N GLN A 159 -5.18 -13.16 -3.46
CA GLN A 159 -5.91 -11.91 -3.24
C GLN A 159 -6.23 -11.68 -1.75
N HIS A 160 -6.57 -12.76 -1.03
CA HIS A 160 -6.72 -12.71 0.43
C HIS A 160 -5.38 -12.38 1.09
N ALA A 161 -4.33 -13.14 0.78
CA ALA A 161 -3.00 -12.94 1.36
C ALA A 161 -2.43 -11.53 1.10
N LEU A 162 -2.65 -10.98 -0.11
CA LEU A 162 -2.26 -9.61 -0.45
C LEU A 162 -3.01 -8.58 0.40
N ALA A 163 -4.32 -8.77 0.62
CA ALA A 163 -5.09 -7.90 1.50
C ALA A 163 -4.57 -7.96 2.94
N VAL A 164 -4.23 -9.16 3.44
CA VAL A 164 -3.62 -9.35 4.77
C VAL A 164 -2.28 -8.62 4.85
N LEU A 165 -1.39 -8.79 3.86
CA LEU A 165 -0.10 -8.09 3.80
C LEU A 165 -0.25 -6.57 3.84
N ILE A 166 -1.12 -6.02 2.99
CA ILE A 166 -1.34 -4.56 2.94
C ILE A 166 -1.88 -4.06 4.27
N TYR A 167 -2.85 -4.75 4.86
CA TYR A 167 -3.39 -4.39 6.16
C TYR A 167 -2.31 -4.41 7.26
N MET A 168 -1.50 -5.47 7.31
CA MET A 168 -0.43 -5.60 8.30
C MET A 168 0.69 -4.56 8.12
N TYR A 169 1.07 -4.23 6.88
CA TYR A 169 2.10 -3.20 6.65
C TYR A 169 1.62 -1.78 6.91
N LEU A 170 0.32 -1.51 6.87
CA LEU A 170 -0.22 -0.17 7.13
C LEU A 170 -0.73 0.03 8.56
N LEU A 171 -1.16 -1.05 9.23
CA LEU A 171 -1.83 -1.00 10.55
C LEU A 171 -1.16 -1.88 11.62
N TYR A 172 -0.10 -2.61 11.26
CA TYR A 172 0.78 -3.38 12.16
C TYR A 172 0.07 -4.37 13.09
N ARG A 173 -1.04 -4.93 12.64
CA ARG A 173 -1.83 -5.98 13.29
C ARG A 173 -2.48 -6.87 12.22
N HIS A 174 -2.89 -8.08 12.62
CA HIS A 174 -3.54 -9.00 11.70
C HIS A 174 -5.06 -8.71 11.60
N PRO A 175 -5.68 -8.75 10.41
CA PRO A 175 -7.09 -8.39 10.23
C PRO A 175 -8.08 -9.38 10.87
N LEU A 176 -7.66 -10.62 11.16
CA LEU A 176 -8.54 -11.66 11.75
C LEU A 176 -8.20 -12.04 13.20
N ARG A 177 -7.05 -11.58 13.73
CA ARG A 177 -6.60 -11.94 15.09
C ARG A 177 -7.17 -10.96 16.11
N GLY A 178 -8.34 -11.29 16.65
CA GLY A 178 -9.04 -10.46 17.63
C GLY A 178 -9.16 -11.12 19.00
N GLY A 179 -10.15 -10.68 19.78
CA GLY A 179 -10.40 -11.20 21.12
C GLY A 179 -11.40 -12.37 21.19
N LYS A 180 -11.96 -12.82 20.06
CA LYS A 180 -12.96 -13.89 20.05
C LYS A 180 -12.26 -15.25 20.21
N VAL A 181 -12.75 -16.05 21.15
CA VAL A 181 -12.37 -17.44 21.33
C VAL A 181 -13.57 -18.30 20.94
N HIS A 182 -13.33 -19.27 20.08
CA HIS A 182 -14.31 -20.20 19.53
C HIS A 182 -14.28 -21.57 20.20
N ASP A 183 -13.13 -21.99 20.70
CA ASP A 183 -12.95 -23.21 21.49
C ASP A 183 -11.96 -22.95 22.64
N VAL A 184 -12.42 -23.07 23.89
CA VAL A 184 -11.57 -22.80 25.07
C VAL A 184 -10.75 -24.03 25.49
N ASP A 185 -11.13 -25.21 25.01
CA ASP A 185 -10.56 -26.49 25.42
C ASP A 185 -9.55 -27.03 24.39
N ASP A 186 -9.61 -26.56 23.13
CA ASP A 186 -8.74 -26.99 22.02
C ASP A 186 -8.20 -25.79 21.21
N GLU A 187 -6.94 -25.43 21.47
CA GLU A 187 -6.24 -24.33 20.78
C GLU A 187 -6.10 -24.55 19.27
N GLN A 188 -5.90 -25.79 18.82
CA GLN A 188 -5.74 -26.08 17.39
C GLN A 188 -7.07 -25.96 16.65
N ARG A 189 -8.16 -26.38 17.28
CA ARG A 189 -9.50 -26.18 16.74
C ARG A 189 -9.91 -24.71 16.78
N ASP A 190 -9.59 -23.99 17.85
CA ASP A 190 -9.81 -22.55 17.95
C ASP A 190 -9.11 -21.79 16.81
N GLU A 191 -7.84 -22.11 16.58
CA GLU A 191 -7.03 -21.61 15.47
C GLU A 191 -7.69 -21.86 14.11
N SER A 192 -8.12 -23.10 13.86
CA SER A 192 -8.80 -23.49 12.62
C SER A 192 -10.13 -22.79 12.42
N LEU A 193 -10.88 -22.51 13.50
CA LEU A 193 -12.14 -21.77 13.43
C LEU A 193 -11.89 -20.27 13.19
N THR A 194 -10.92 -19.68 13.89
CA THR A 194 -10.54 -18.27 13.79
C THR A 194 -10.02 -17.89 12.40
N MET A 195 -9.24 -18.77 11.78
CA MET A 195 -8.64 -18.53 10.47
C MET A 195 -9.44 -19.17 9.31
N GLY A 196 -10.46 -19.97 9.62
CA GLY A 196 -11.29 -20.70 8.67
C GLY A 196 -12.76 -20.35 8.79
N GLU A 197 -13.59 -21.33 9.18
CA GLU A 197 -15.06 -21.25 9.11
C GLU A 197 -15.67 -20.04 9.83
N LYS A 198 -15.10 -19.64 10.98
CA LYS A 198 -15.60 -18.54 11.80
C LYS A 198 -14.76 -17.27 11.70
N ALA A 199 -13.89 -17.19 10.68
CA ALA A 199 -13.08 -16.01 10.42
C ALA A 199 -13.95 -14.74 10.40
N LEU A 200 -13.52 -13.74 11.16
CA LEU A 200 -14.24 -12.48 11.36
C LEU A 200 -13.25 -11.32 11.43
N PHE A 201 -13.50 -10.25 10.67
CA PHE A 201 -12.67 -9.06 10.69
C PHE A 201 -12.66 -8.38 12.05
N VAL A 202 -11.48 -8.02 12.56
CA VAL A 202 -11.32 -7.38 13.89
C VAL A 202 -11.98 -6.01 13.99
N GLU A 203 -12.24 -5.38 12.85
CA GLU A 203 -12.94 -4.10 12.73
C GLU A 203 -14.24 -4.22 11.94
N HIS A 204 -14.87 -5.40 11.97
CA HIS A 204 -16.14 -5.62 11.30
C HIS A 204 -17.19 -4.57 11.75
N PRO A 205 -17.91 -3.93 10.82
CA PRO A 205 -18.71 -2.74 11.10
C PRO A 205 -19.93 -3.01 12.01
N THR A 206 -20.52 -4.20 11.93
CA THR A 206 -21.73 -4.57 12.68
C THR A 206 -21.48 -5.63 13.76
N ASP A 207 -20.74 -6.69 13.47
CA ASP A 207 -20.29 -7.68 14.46
C ASP A 207 -18.98 -7.28 15.16
N ARG A 208 -19.06 -6.83 16.42
CA ARG A 208 -17.88 -6.44 17.22
C ARG A 208 -17.27 -7.59 18.04
N SER A 209 -17.77 -8.82 17.89
CA SER A 209 -17.38 -9.95 18.76
C SER A 209 -15.91 -10.37 18.62
N ASN A 210 -15.27 -10.11 17.48
CA ASN A 210 -13.82 -10.31 17.28
C ASN A 210 -13.00 -9.02 17.38
N ARG A 211 -13.52 -7.96 18.00
CA ARG A 211 -12.70 -6.75 18.21
C ARG A 211 -11.53 -7.06 19.14
N ILE A 212 -10.36 -6.46 18.86
CA ILE A 212 -9.19 -6.55 19.73
C ILE A 212 -9.54 -5.87 21.07
N ARG A 213 -9.33 -6.59 22.19
CA ARG A 213 -9.54 -6.05 23.52
C ARG A 213 -8.29 -5.28 23.95
N VAL A 214 -8.37 -3.96 24.04
CA VAL A 214 -7.25 -3.09 24.43
C VAL A 214 -6.68 -3.47 25.80
N ALA A 215 -7.53 -3.94 26.72
CA ALA A 215 -7.10 -4.40 28.04
C ALA A 215 -6.15 -5.61 28.00
N ASP A 216 -6.22 -6.42 26.94
CA ASP A 216 -5.38 -7.60 26.75
C ASP A 216 -4.12 -7.28 25.92
N ALA A 217 -4.05 -6.09 25.31
CA ALA A 217 -2.95 -5.69 24.45
C ALA A 217 -1.69 -5.35 25.25
N LYS A 218 -0.54 -5.80 24.76
CA LYS A 218 0.75 -5.46 25.36
C LYS A 218 1.07 -3.98 25.10
N PRO A 219 1.82 -3.30 25.98
CA PRO A 219 2.27 -1.93 25.73
C PRO A 219 3.02 -1.76 24.40
N THR A 220 3.72 -2.82 23.95
CA THR A 220 4.44 -2.85 22.67
C THR A 220 3.55 -2.96 21.45
N GLU A 221 2.26 -3.25 21.62
CA GLU A 221 1.28 -3.35 20.53
C GLU A 221 0.46 -2.06 20.40
N LEU A 222 0.46 -1.21 21.43
CA LEU A 222 -0.22 0.07 21.42
C LEU A 222 0.61 1.13 20.64
N PRO A 223 -0.05 2.11 19.99
CA PRO A 223 -1.51 2.28 19.88
C PRO A 223 -2.16 1.42 18.79
N TRP A 224 -1.42 0.57 18.08
CA TRP A 224 -1.91 -0.12 16.88
C TRP A 224 -2.95 -1.20 17.15
N ALA A 225 -2.88 -1.88 18.30
CA ALA A 225 -3.92 -2.81 18.75
C ALA A 225 -5.25 -2.12 19.10
N ASP A 226 -5.24 -0.81 19.40
CA ASP A 226 -6.44 -0.04 19.66
C ASP A 226 -7.09 0.39 18.34
N THR A 227 -8.06 -0.41 17.88
CA THR A 227 -8.79 -0.17 16.63
C THR A 227 -9.71 1.05 16.68
N GLU A 228 -9.97 1.64 17.85
CA GLU A 228 -10.75 2.87 17.95
C GLU A 228 -9.85 4.10 17.78
N ARG A 229 -8.61 4.01 18.28
CA ARG A 229 -7.58 5.05 18.10
C ARG A 229 -6.87 4.98 16.76
N MET A 230 -6.59 3.78 16.25
CA MET A 230 -5.95 3.52 14.96
C MET A 230 -6.87 2.69 14.05
N PRO A 231 -8.08 3.19 13.70
CA PRO A 231 -9.02 2.44 12.87
C PRO A 231 -8.49 2.26 11.45
N TYR A 232 -8.91 1.21 10.75
CA TYR A 232 -8.55 1.00 9.34
C TYR A 232 -8.97 2.17 8.44
N THR A 233 -9.95 2.99 8.86
CA THR A 233 -10.40 4.18 8.14
C THR A 233 -9.33 5.27 8.04
N ILE A 234 -8.27 5.25 8.86
CA ILE A 234 -7.13 6.18 8.71
C ILE A 234 -6.38 5.99 7.39
N THR A 235 -6.55 4.83 6.74
CA THR A 235 -6.02 4.55 5.39
C THR A 235 -6.73 5.34 4.28
N GLY A 236 -7.80 6.05 4.63
CA GLY A 236 -8.49 6.99 3.76
C GLY A 236 -9.51 6.34 2.81
N PRO A 237 -10.09 7.16 1.92
CA PRO A 237 -11.30 6.80 1.17
C PRO A 237 -11.08 5.76 0.08
N TYR A 238 -9.83 5.51 -0.34
CA TYR A 238 -9.54 4.56 -1.41
C TYR A 238 -9.24 3.16 -0.89
N LEU A 239 -8.57 3.04 0.26
CA LEU A 239 -8.16 1.75 0.83
C LEU A 239 -9.20 1.18 1.80
N ALA A 240 -9.85 2.02 2.60
CA ALA A 240 -10.83 1.56 3.58
C ALA A 240 -11.98 0.72 2.94
N PRO A 241 -12.56 1.09 1.79
CA PRO A 241 -13.56 0.26 1.13
C PRO A 241 -13.01 -1.10 0.66
N LEU A 242 -11.74 -1.17 0.24
CA LEU A 242 -11.12 -2.43 -0.19
C LEU A 242 -10.89 -3.38 0.99
N PHE A 243 -10.59 -2.87 2.19
CA PHE A 243 -10.53 -3.71 3.39
C PHE A 243 -11.89 -4.30 3.75
N LEU A 244 -12.97 -3.51 3.64
CA LEU A 244 -14.33 -4.05 3.79
C LEU A 244 -14.67 -5.08 2.72
N GLN A 245 -14.30 -4.81 1.46
CA GLN A 245 -14.50 -5.76 0.38
C GLN A 245 -13.72 -7.06 0.64
N ALA A 246 -12.49 -7.00 1.13
CA ALA A 246 -11.65 -8.18 1.37
C ALA A 246 -12.07 -8.98 2.61
N PHE A 247 -12.36 -8.30 3.72
CA PHE A 247 -12.53 -8.94 5.04
C PHE A 247 -13.97 -8.97 5.55
N VAL A 248 -14.92 -8.40 4.81
CA VAL A 248 -16.36 -8.53 5.11
C VAL A 248 -17.04 -9.24 3.95
N THR A 249 -17.14 -8.59 2.78
CA THR A 249 -17.89 -9.15 1.64
C THR A 249 -17.20 -10.37 1.05
N GLY A 250 -15.89 -10.32 0.84
CA GLY A 250 -15.10 -11.34 0.15
C GLY A 250 -14.34 -12.30 1.07
N LEU A 251 -14.55 -12.22 2.39
CA LEU A 251 -13.82 -13.07 3.35
C LEU A 251 -14.15 -14.55 3.09
N HIS A 252 -15.45 -14.86 3.08
CA HIS A 252 -16.00 -16.20 2.80
C HIS A 252 -16.48 -16.37 1.35
N GLU A 253 -16.43 -15.31 0.54
CA GLU A 253 -16.81 -15.31 -0.88
C GLU A 253 -15.61 -14.93 -1.77
N PRO A 254 -14.74 -15.89 -2.14
CA PRO A 254 -13.48 -15.59 -2.81
C PRO A 254 -13.61 -14.78 -4.11
N GLY A 255 -14.72 -14.95 -4.85
CA GLY A 255 -14.98 -14.22 -6.10
C GLY A 255 -15.28 -12.73 -5.92
N MET A 256 -15.56 -12.28 -4.69
CA MET A 256 -15.86 -10.88 -4.37
C MET A 256 -14.64 -10.11 -3.84
N ARG A 257 -13.48 -10.77 -3.69
CA ARG A 257 -12.25 -10.15 -3.18
C ARG A 257 -11.72 -9.09 -4.15
N PRO A 258 -11.10 -8.01 -3.64
CA PRO A 258 -10.44 -7.03 -4.49
C PRO A 258 -9.27 -7.68 -5.23
N SER A 259 -9.11 -7.33 -6.51
CA SER A 259 -7.97 -7.77 -7.30
C SER A 259 -6.70 -7.02 -6.92
N ALA A 260 -5.53 -7.56 -7.28
CA ALA A 260 -4.27 -6.84 -7.12
C ALA A 260 -4.23 -5.51 -7.90
N ASN A 261 -4.99 -5.37 -8.99
CA ASN A 261 -5.12 -4.12 -9.73
C ASN A 261 -5.96 -3.08 -8.97
N ASP A 262 -7.00 -3.51 -8.25
CA ASP A 262 -7.81 -2.61 -7.42
C ASP A 262 -6.94 -2.03 -6.29
N TRP A 263 -6.14 -2.88 -5.64
CA TRP A 263 -5.15 -2.45 -4.66
C TRP A 263 -4.12 -1.49 -5.24
N GLU A 264 -3.48 -1.79 -6.37
CA GLU A 264 -2.52 -0.88 -7.01
C GLU A 264 -3.16 0.49 -7.28
N THR A 265 -4.36 0.50 -7.87
CA THR A 265 -5.08 1.73 -8.22
C THR A 265 -5.38 2.56 -6.98
N ALA A 266 -5.91 1.93 -5.92
CA ALA A 266 -6.24 2.61 -4.68
C ALA A 266 -4.99 3.11 -3.93
N LEU A 267 -3.91 2.32 -3.89
CA LEU A 267 -2.66 2.70 -3.25
C LEU A 267 -1.99 3.88 -3.96
N VAL A 268 -1.96 3.89 -5.29
CA VAL A 268 -1.45 5.02 -6.09
C VAL A 268 -2.26 6.29 -5.79
N LYS A 269 -3.59 6.21 -5.80
CA LYS A 269 -4.44 7.36 -5.44
C LYS A 269 -4.22 7.82 -3.99
N THR A 270 -3.89 6.89 -3.10
CA THR A 270 -3.60 7.19 -1.69
C THR A 270 -2.25 7.88 -1.50
N VAL A 271 -1.23 7.54 -2.31
CA VAL A 271 0.04 8.28 -2.37
C VAL A 271 -0.21 9.74 -2.73
N ASP A 272 -1.11 10.01 -3.67
CA ASP A 272 -1.47 11.39 -4.05
C ASP A 272 -2.29 12.10 -2.99
N LEU A 273 -2.97 11.38 -2.10
CA LEU A 273 -3.81 11.93 -1.04
C LEU A 273 -3.05 12.16 0.29
N ILE A 274 -1.75 11.87 0.32
CA ILE A 274 -0.96 11.95 1.55
C ILE A 274 -0.41 13.36 1.80
N GLN A 275 -0.31 13.73 3.07
CA GLN A 275 0.19 15.03 3.53
C GLN A 275 1.31 14.83 4.57
N PRO A 276 2.41 15.60 4.50
CA PRO A 276 3.42 15.56 5.55
C PRO A 276 2.88 16.13 6.87
N CYS A 277 3.21 15.44 7.96
CA CYS A 277 2.94 15.90 9.31
C CYS A 277 3.91 17.02 9.69
N GLN A 278 3.38 18.14 10.20
CA GLN A 278 4.19 19.28 10.63
C GLN A 278 4.94 19.01 11.95
N ASN A 279 4.64 17.92 12.66
CA ASN A 279 5.36 17.51 13.85
C ASN A 279 6.62 16.70 13.47
N PRO A 280 7.85 17.24 13.67
CA PRO A 280 9.08 16.54 13.32
C PRO A 280 9.29 15.26 14.15
N SER A 281 8.69 15.16 15.34
CA SER A 281 8.75 13.97 16.21
C SER A 281 7.75 12.89 15.83
N CYS A 282 6.83 13.14 14.89
CA CYS A 282 5.92 12.10 14.39
C CYS A 282 6.72 11.02 13.67
N THR A 283 6.67 9.77 14.16
CA THR A 283 7.41 8.65 13.56
C THR A 283 6.84 8.21 12.22
N GLN A 284 5.54 8.41 12.01
CA GLN A 284 4.87 8.06 10.74
C GLN A 284 5.11 9.09 9.63
N LYS A 285 5.54 10.31 9.99
CA LYS A 285 5.89 11.47 9.13
C LYS A 285 4.82 11.98 8.16
N TRP A 286 3.91 11.12 7.72
CA TRP A 286 2.89 11.37 6.71
C TRP A 286 1.58 10.77 7.15
N TYR A 287 0.47 11.32 6.68
CA TYR A 287 -0.87 10.78 6.90
C TYR A 287 -1.78 11.10 5.71
N VAL A 288 -2.82 10.30 5.53
CA VAL A 288 -3.78 10.49 4.45
C VAL A 288 -4.76 11.56 4.89
N PHE A 289 -5.03 12.50 4.00
CA PHE A 289 -6.00 13.55 4.24
C PHE A 289 -7.42 12.97 4.35
N ASP A 290 -8.11 13.32 5.43
CA ASP A 290 -9.40 12.76 5.87
C ASP A 290 -10.61 13.56 5.38
N ASN A 291 -10.42 14.56 4.51
CA ASN A 291 -11.44 15.51 4.06
C ASN A 291 -11.98 16.46 5.13
N SER A 292 -11.36 16.51 6.30
CA SER A 292 -11.72 17.46 7.33
C SER A 292 -11.33 18.88 6.95
N THR A 293 -12.14 19.86 7.35
CA THR A 293 -11.78 21.29 7.32
C THR A 293 -10.76 21.65 8.41
N LYS A 294 -10.53 20.76 9.37
CA LYS A 294 -9.53 20.91 10.44
C LYS A 294 -8.68 19.64 10.54
N PRO A 295 -7.86 19.35 9.52
CA PRO A 295 -7.13 18.10 9.46
C PRO A 295 -6.13 17.98 10.61
N ARG A 296 -6.04 16.78 11.18
CA ARG A 296 -5.06 16.43 12.21
C ARG A 296 -4.38 15.13 11.83
N CYS A 297 -3.10 15.01 12.17
CA CYS A 297 -2.40 13.75 12.00
C CYS A 297 -3.01 12.68 12.92
N PRO A 298 -3.54 11.55 12.41
CA PRO A 298 -4.16 10.52 13.26
C PRO A 298 -3.16 9.84 14.19
N PHE A 299 -1.86 9.84 13.83
CA PHE A 299 -0.82 9.15 14.57
C PHE A 299 -0.35 9.92 15.82
N CYS A 300 -0.21 11.24 15.72
CA CYS A 300 0.33 12.09 16.80
C CYS A 300 -0.61 13.20 17.27
N GLY A 301 -1.80 13.33 16.66
CA GLY A 301 -2.81 14.33 17.02
C GLY A 301 -2.48 15.77 16.64
N THR A 302 -1.31 16.02 16.02
CA THR A 302 -0.89 17.38 15.64
C THR A 302 -1.85 17.97 14.60
N PRO A 303 -2.48 19.13 14.87
CA PRO A 303 -3.30 19.82 13.88
C PRO A 303 -2.42 20.40 12.78
N HIS A 304 -2.92 20.37 11.54
CA HIS A 304 -2.33 21.16 10.47
C HIS A 304 -2.49 22.66 10.77
N LYS A 305 -1.55 23.47 10.28
CA LYS A 305 -1.61 24.94 10.33
C LYS A 305 -1.31 25.51 8.96
N GLY A 306 -2.08 26.52 8.56
CA GLY A 306 -1.89 27.25 7.31
C GLY A 306 -2.80 26.76 6.19
N LYS A 307 -2.42 27.11 4.96
CA LYS A 307 -3.19 26.83 3.74
C LYS A 307 -2.83 25.46 3.18
N LEU A 308 -3.83 24.65 2.91
CA LEU A 308 -3.72 23.29 2.39
C LEU A 308 -4.49 23.16 1.07
N PRO A 309 -3.80 23.24 -0.09
CA PRO A 309 -4.44 23.07 -1.39
C PRO A 309 -4.69 21.61 -1.71
N ILE A 310 -5.82 21.34 -2.33
CA ILE A 310 -6.26 20.03 -2.79
C ILE A 310 -6.66 20.20 -4.25
N LEU A 311 -6.07 19.41 -5.15
CA LEU A 311 -6.45 19.42 -6.56
C LEU A 311 -7.46 18.30 -6.80
N ASN A 312 -8.70 18.67 -7.10
CA ASN A 312 -9.72 17.72 -7.54
C ASN A 312 -9.56 17.46 -9.03
N LEU A 313 -9.27 16.22 -9.43
CA LEU A 313 -8.98 15.88 -10.82
C LEU A 313 -10.26 15.51 -11.59
N TYR A 314 -10.41 16.08 -12.78
CA TYR A 314 -11.47 15.77 -13.72
C TYR A 314 -10.87 15.48 -15.08
N SER A 315 -11.29 14.41 -15.74
CA SER A 315 -10.78 14.05 -17.06
C SER A 315 -11.81 14.26 -18.16
N SER A 316 -11.30 14.52 -19.36
CA SER A 316 -12.09 14.70 -20.57
C SER A 316 -12.09 13.41 -21.40
N ARG A 317 -13.29 12.90 -21.74
CA ARG A 317 -13.45 11.87 -22.80
C ARG A 317 -13.66 12.50 -24.18
N LYS A 318 -14.18 13.72 -24.19
CA LYS A 318 -14.40 14.57 -25.37
C LYS A 318 -14.07 15.99 -24.94
N GLU A 319 -13.24 16.66 -25.74
CA GLU A 319 -12.71 17.97 -25.41
C GLU A 319 -13.82 18.94 -24.94
N GLY A 320 -13.59 19.57 -23.79
CA GLY A 320 -14.54 20.49 -23.16
C GLY A 320 -15.58 19.86 -22.22
N GLN A 321 -15.69 18.52 -22.14
CA GLN A 321 -16.56 17.83 -21.18
C GLN A 321 -15.75 17.05 -20.14
N PHE A 322 -15.73 17.55 -18.91
CA PHE A 322 -14.96 16.99 -17.81
C PHE A 322 -15.85 16.20 -16.85
N ARG A 323 -15.37 15.03 -16.40
CA ARG A 323 -16.03 14.20 -15.38
C ARG A 323 -15.09 13.96 -14.20
N PRO A 324 -15.61 13.86 -12.96
CA PRO A 324 -14.76 13.60 -11.80
C PRO A 324 -14.02 12.26 -11.92
N ASP A 325 -12.71 12.26 -11.64
CA ASP A 325 -11.89 11.03 -11.65
C ASP A 325 -11.99 10.23 -10.34
N ASN A 326 -12.68 10.78 -9.34
CA ASN A 326 -12.59 10.34 -7.95
C ASN A 326 -11.11 10.16 -7.54
N HIS A 327 -10.29 11.16 -7.87
CA HIS A 327 -8.85 11.20 -7.63
C HIS A 327 -8.51 12.64 -7.26
N ARG A 328 -7.78 12.80 -6.17
CA ARG A 328 -7.34 14.08 -5.65
C ARG A 328 -5.85 14.05 -5.37
N LEU A 329 -5.21 15.21 -5.52
CA LEU A 329 -3.81 15.41 -5.20
C LEU A 329 -3.70 16.42 -4.05
N MET A 330 -3.20 15.98 -2.90
CA MET A 330 -2.82 16.86 -1.80
C MET A 330 -1.55 17.61 -2.16
N VAL A 331 -1.57 18.94 -2.05
CA VAL A 331 -0.42 19.78 -2.38
C VAL A 331 0.45 20.03 -1.16
N TRP A 332 1.75 19.77 -1.29
CA TRP A 332 2.77 20.12 -0.30
C TRP A 332 4.07 20.58 -0.97
N THR A 333 4.95 21.26 -0.22
CA THR A 333 6.15 21.91 -0.77
C THR A 333 7.17 20.87 -1.24
N GLY A 334 7.57 20.95 -2.52
CA GLY A 334 8.51 20.01 -3.14
C GLY A 334 7.82 18.82 -3.82
N GLN A 335 6.49 18.73 -3.74
CA GLN A 335 5.75 17.71 -4.47
C GLN A 335 5.86 17.92 -5.98
N SER A 336 6.15 16.84 -6.68
CA SER A 336 6.31 16.83 -8.13
C SER A 336 5.01 16.47 -8.83
N LEU A 337 4.73 17.19 -9.92
CA LEU A 337 3.68 16.88 -10.88
C LEU A 337 4.31 16.10 -12.04
N PHE A 338 3.55 15.16 -12.59
CA PHE A 338 3.99 14.21 -13.62
C PHE A 338 2.88 14.04 -14.65
N LEU A 339 3.19 13.45 -15.80
CA LEU A 339 2.20 13.32 -16.89
C LEU A 339 0.96 12.50 -16.51
N TRP A 340 1.09 11.50 -15.64
CA TRP A 340 -0.08 10.76 -15.12
C TRP A 340 -0.99 11.59 -14.21
N HIS A 341 -0.53 12.73 -13.71
CA HIS A 341 -1.39 13.68 -13.01
C HIS A 341 -2.16 14.56 -14.01
N ALA A 342 -1.59 14.82 -15.19
CA ALA A 342 -2.17 15.67 -16.22
C ALA A 342 -3.07 14.93 -17.23
N ASN A 343 -2.88 13.62 -17.43
CA ASN A 343 -3.69 12.82 -18.34
C ASN A 343 -4.02 11.44 -17.73
N ASN A 344 -5.31 11.08 -17.69
CA ASN A 344 -5.81 9.85 -17.06
C ASN A 344 -5.49 8.56 -17.84
N LEU A 345 -5.07 8.66 -19.10
CA LEU A 345 -4.65 7.53 -19.92
C LEU A 345 -3.21 7.09 -19.61
N ILE A 346 -2.47 7.93 -18.87
CA ILE A 346 -1.13 7.61 -18.39
C ILE A 346 -1.27 7.18 -16.93
N ALA A 347 -0.97 5.91 -16.65
CA ALA A 347 -0.95 5.38 -15.29
C ALA A 347 0.49 5.29 -14.78
N PRO A 348 0.78 5.63 -13.50
CA PRO A 348 2.10 5.46 -12.95
C PRO A 348 2.35 3.98 -12.68
N ASN A 349 2.88 3.25 -13.65
CA ASN A 349 3.18 1.82 -13.56
C ASN A 349 4.42 1.45 -14.39
N GLU A 350 4.72 0.16 -14.50
CA GLU A 350 5.90 -0.37 -15.20
C GLU A 350 5.94 -0.07 -16.70
N ARG A 351 4.83 0.41 -17.30
CA ARG A 351 4.74 0.74 -18.74
C ARG A 351 5.14 2.18 -19.05
N LEU A 352 5.45 2.99 -18.04
CA LEU A 352 5.92 4.35 -18.24
C LEU A 352 7.24 4.38 -19.03
N THR A 353 7.29 5.21 -20.07
CA THR A 353 8.53 5.56 -20.76
C THR A 353 9.41 6.46 -19.89
N ASP A 354 10.71 6.52 -20.18
CA ASP A 354 11.64 7.39 -19.42
C ASP A 354 11.29 8.88 -19.54
N SER A 355 10.68 9.30 -20.65
CA SER A 355 10.14 10.65 -20.79
C SER A 355 8.98 10.91 -19.82
N GLN A 356 8.05 9.96 -19.70
CA GLN A 356 6.89 10.09 -18.81
C GLN A 356 7.24 10.03 -17.31
N LYS A 357 8.42 9.51 -16.96
CA LYS A 357 8.94 9.51 -15.58
C LYS A 357 9.51 10.87 -15.17
N LYS A 358 9.68 11.81 -16.10
CA LYS A 358 10.20 13.15 -15.79
C LYS A 358 9.14 14.02 -15.14
N ARG A 359 9.57 14.82 -14.17
CA ARG A 359 8.75 15.87 -13.55
C ARG A 359 8.33 16.89 -14.61
N VAL A 360 7.07 17.30 -14.58
CA VAL A 360 6.49 18.32 -15.50
C VAL A 360 6.03 19.59 -14.77
N GLY A 361 6.13 19.59 -13.46
CA GLY A 361 5.91 20.76 -12.63
C GLY A 361 6.14 20.41 -11.16
N TYR A 362 6.08 21.41 -10.29
CA TYR A 362 6.14 21.19 -8.85
C TYR A 362 5.40 22.27 -8.08
N PHE A 363 5.10 21.96 -6.83
CA PHE A 363 4.43 22.89 -5.93
C PHE A 363 5.39 23.44 -4.88
N VAL A 364 5.25 24.73 -4.58
CA VAL A 364 6.05 25.40 -3.54
C VAL A 364 5.21 26.45 -2.84
N LEU A 365 5.29 26.48 -1.51
CA LEU A 365 4.77 27.59 -0.71
C LEU A 365 5.86 28.65 -0.57
N HIS A 366 5.60 29.87 -1.03
CA HIS A 366 6.53 30.99 -0.92
C HIS A 366 5.78 32.27 -0.58
N ASN A 367 6.17 32.94 0.50
CA ASN A 367 5.50 34.12 1.06
C ASN A 367 3.98 33.90 1.26
N ASP A 368 3.60 32.78 1.87
CA ASP A 368 2.21 32.36 2.13
C ASP A 368 1.30 32.23 0.89
N ILE A 369 1.93 32.10 -0.29
CA ILE A 369 1.29 31.86 -1.57
C ILE A 369 1.74 30.51 -2.13
N TRP A 370 0.78 29.66 -2.48
CA TRP A 370 1.04 28.40 -3.14
C TRP A 370 1.22 28.61 -4.64
N TRP A 371 2.33 28.13 -5.17
CA TRP A 371 2.66 28.21 -6.58
C TRP A 371 2.72 26.81 -7.20
N LEU A 372 2.10 26.65 -8.36
CA LEU A 372 2.43 25.59 -9.32
C LEU A 372 3.43 26.16 -10.33
N VAL A 373 4.64 25.62 -10.34
CA VAL A 373 5.67 25.95 -11.32
C VAL A 373 5.58 24.97 -12.48
N ASN A 374 5.46 25.50 -13.71
CA ASN A 374 5.35 24.70 -14.92
C ASN A 374 6.73 24.37 -15.50
N GLU A 375 7.10 23.10 -15.54
CA GLU A 375 8.38 22.65 -16.11
C GLU A 375 8.20 21.84 -17.40
N GLY A 376 6.98 21.41 -17.74
CA GLY A 376 6.76 20.48 -18.85
C GLY A 376 5.30 20.24 -19.23
N LEU A 377 4.38 21.14 -18.88
CA LEU A 377 2.98 21.10 -19.31
C LEU A 377 2.73 22.15 -20.40
N PRO A 378 2.69 21.76 -21.70
CA PRO A 378 2.51 22.73 -22.79
C PRO A 378 1.10 23.34 -22.83
N ASP A 379 0.12 22.65 -22.28
CA ASP A 379 -1.29 23.05 -22.29
C ASP A 379 -1.75 23.71 -20.98
N LEU A 380 -0.84 23.96 -20.03
CA LEU A 380 -1.22 24.52 -18.73
C LEU A 380 -1.93 25.85 -18.92
N THR A 381 -3.22 25.89 -18.59
CA THR A 381 -4.09 27.05 -18.83
C THR A 381 -4.94 27.31 -17.60
N GLU A 382 -4.89 28.53 -17.09
CA GLU A 382 -5.84 29.01 -16.09
C GLU A 382 -7.17 29.36 -16.75
N ILE A 383 -8.27 28.86 -16.19
CA ILE A 383 -9.63 29.10 -16.67
C ILE A 383 -10.36 29.96 -15.63
N ASN A 384 -10.67 31.20 -16.00
CA ASN A 384 -11.40 32.17 -15.18
C ASN A 384 -12.67 32.61 -15.94
N GLY A 385 -13.75 31.85 -15.78
CA GLY A 385 -14.99 32.05 -16.53
C GLY A 385 -14.76 31.86 -18.04
N ALA A 386 -14.96 32.92 -18.82
CA ALA A 386 -14.70 32.91 -20.26
C ALA A 386 -13.22 33.17 -20.61
N SER A 387 -12.42 33.68 -19.67
CA SER A 387 -11.00 33.99 -19.90
C SER A 387 -10.14 32.72 -19.76
N LYS A 388 -9.19 32.55 -20.68
CA LYS A 388 -8.21 31.47 -20.69
C LYS A 388 -6.81 32.06 -20.77
N THR A 389 -6.01 31.86 -19.72
CA THR A 389 -4.64 32.38 -19.66
C THR A 389 -3.66 31.21 -19.66
N THR A 390 -2.91 31.07 -20.75
CA THR A 390 -1.84 30.06 -20.82
C THR A 390 -0.73 30.40 -19.83
N VAL A 391 -0.21 29.39 -19.13
CA VAL A 391 0.95 29.49 -18.24
C VAL A 391 2.12 28.81 -18.94
N PRO A 392 3.02 29.55 -19.62
CA PRO A 392 4.08 28.94 -20.40
C PRO A 392 5.06 28.13 -19.54
N ILE A 393 5.75 27.17 -20.15
CA ILE A 393 6.83 26.43 -19.49
C ILE A 393 7.89 27.44 -18.97
N GLY A 394 8.34 27.25 -17.74
CA GLY A 394 9.23 28.17 -17.02
C GLY A 394 8.50 29.25 -16.21
N ASN A 395 7.19 29.40 -16.36
CA ASN A 395 6.37 30.30 -15.53
C ASN A 395 5.67 29.54 -14.40
N LYS A 396 4.93 30.28 -13.57
CA LYS A 396 4.19 29.76 -12.43
C LYS A 396 2.80 30.39 -12.35
N VAL A 397 1.89 29.68 -11.71
CA VAL A 397 0.53 30.15 -11.40
C VAL A 397 0.26 29.97 -9.91
N GLU A 398 -0.38 30.97 -9.32
CA GLU A 398 -0.83 30.92 -7.92
C GLU A 398 -2.04 29.98 -7.81
N LEU A 399 -2.08 29.14 -6.77
CA LEU A 399 -3.22 28.29 -6.46
C LEU A 399 -4.22 29.04 -5.56
N LYS A 400 -5.46 29.21 -6.06
CA LYS A 400 -6.55 29.89 -5.34
C LYS A 400 -7.75 28.97 -5.20
N ASP A 401 -8.53 29.15 -4.12
CA ASP A 401 -9.75 28.37 -3.94
C ASP A 401 -10.73 28.56 -5.11
N GLY A 402 -11.31 27.46 -5.59
CA GLY A 402 -12.22 27.42 -6.73
C GLY A 402 -11.55 27.59 -8.10
N GLN A 403 -10.24 27.84 -8.17
CA GLN A 403 -9.52 28.04 -9.42
C GLN A 403 -9.53 26.77 -10.28
N GLN A 404 -9.71 26.96 -11.59
CA GLN A 404 -9.67 25.89 -12.56
C GLN A 404 -8.40 25.95 -13.40
N LEU A 405 -7.62 24.87 -13.42
CA LEU A 405 -6.40 24.76 -14.24
C LEU A 405 -6.51 23.56 -15.17
N LEU A 406 -6.45 23.80 -16.48
CA LEU A 406 -6.33 22.74 -17.46
C LEU A 406 -4.86 22.30 -17.54
N LEU A 407 -4.57 21.04 -17.21
CA LEU A 407 -3.19 20.52 -17.22
C LEU A 407 -2.79 19.96 -18.59
N ALA A 408 -3.74 19.35 -19.32
CA ALA A 408 -3.55 18.81 -20.66
C ALA A 408 -4.84 18.88 -21.47
N LYS A 409 -4.72 19.14 -22.78
CA LYS A 409 -5.84 19.04 -23.72
C LYS A 409 -6.00 17.61 -24.27
N GLY A 410 -7.04 17.41 -25.08
CA GLY A 410 -7.27 16.16 -25.79
C GLY A 410 -7.93 15.08 -24.93
N GLU A 411 -7.91 13.85 -25.46
CA GLU A 411 -8.47 12.69 -24.79
C GLU A 411 -7.66 12.34 -23.53
N GLY A 412 -8.38 12.16 -22.43
CA GLY A 412 -7.80 11.87 -21.12
C GLY A 412 -7.16 13.06 -20.42
N GLY A 413 -7.02 14.19 -21.10
CA GLY A 413 -6.50 15.43 -20.51
C GLY A 413 -7.32 15.87 -19.29
N ARG A 414 -6.63 16.36 -18.26
CA ARG A 414 -7.24 16.71 -16.98
C ARG A 414 -7.39 18.20 -16.78
N LEU A 415 -8.57 18.56 -16.26
CA LEU A 415 -8.84 19.80 -15.57
C LEU A 415 -8.71 19.55 -14.06
N VAL A 416 -8.14 20.49 -13.33
CA VAL A 416 -8.14 20.48 -11.88
C VAL A 416 -8.95 21.63 -11.33
N VAL A 417 -9.73 21.36 -10.29
CA VAL A 417 -10.37 22.37 -9.46
C VAL A 417 -9.64 22.43 -8.13
N VAL A 418 -9.03 23.57 -7.86
CA VAL A 418 -8.32 23.82 -6.61
C VAL A 418 -9.35 24.03 -5.51
N GLN A 419 -9.19 23.28 -4.43
CA GLN A 419 -9.91 23.49 -3.17
C GLN A 419 -8.88 23.87 -2.11
N MET A 420 -9.10 24.96 -1.38
CA MET A 420 -8.23 25.40 -0.30
C MET A 420 -8.89 25.10 1.05
N VAL A 421 -8.13 24.46 1.95
CA VAL A 421 -8.52 24.34 3.36
C VAL A 421 -7.60 25.23 4.19
N GLU A 422 -8.18 26.04 5.06
CA GLU A 422 -7.44 26.90 5.99
C GLU A 422 -7.72 26.45 7.43
N SER A 423 -6.65 26.19 8.18
CA SER A 423 -6.70 25.69 9.57
C SER A 423 -5.77 26.42 10.51
#